data_AF-A0A973AWE5-F1
#
_entry.id   AF-A0A973AWE5-F1
#
_cell.length_a   1.000
_cell.length_b   1.000
_cell.length_c   1.000
_cell.angle_alpha   90.00
_cell.angle_beta   90.00
_cell.angle_gamma   90.00
#
_symmetry.space_group_name_H-M   'P 1'
#
loop_
_entity.id
_entity.type
_entity.pdbx_description
1 polymer ?
#
loop_
_entity_poly.entity_id
_entity_poly.type
_entity_poly.pdbx_seq_one_letter_code
_entity_poly.pdbx_strand_id
1 'polypeptide(L)'
;MTLSVSMDRTPRPPLPTTRAEMIARGWDSIDVLLVSGDAYVDHPSFANGLIARLLEAAGFRVAVLAQPDWSTCEPWRQFGRPRLFFGISAGNMDSM
;
A
#
# COMPACT_ATOMS: atom_id res chain seq x y z
N MET A 1 9.79 21.34 -5.15
CA MET A 1 9.93 20.47 -3.95
C MET A 1 10.30 19.10 -4.45
N THR A 2 11.56 18.70 -4.34
CA THR A 2 12.05 17.40 -4.83
C THR A 2 11.78 16.34 -3.76
N LEU A 3 11.12 15.24 -4.12
CA LEU A 3 11.05 14.07 -3.25
C LEU A 3 12.47 13.48 -3.15
N SER A 4 13.12 13.66 -1.99
CA SER A 4 14.40 13.03 -1.70
C SER A 4 14.16 11.54 -1.44
N VAL A 5 14.41 10.69 -2.44
CA VAL A 5 14.30 9.25 -2.31
C VAL A 5 15.60 8.70 -1.74
N SER A 6 15.55 8.04 -0.58
CA SER A 6 16.72 7.37 -0.01
C SER A 6 17.00 6.06 -0.77
N MET A 7 18.27 5.83 -1.15
CA MET A 7 18.75 4.62 -1.84
C MET A 7 19.25 3.57 -0.82
N ASP A 8 18.48 3.34 0.24
CA ASP A 8 18.77 2.24 1.17
C ASP A 8 18.49 0.89 0.48
N ARG A 9 19.48 0.00 0.48
CA ARG A 9 19.41 -1.34 -0.14
C ARG A 9 19.12 -2.45 0.87
N THR A 10 18.88 -2.11 2.13
CA THR A 10 18.56 -3.10 3.16
C THR A 10 17.21 -3.76 2.83
N PRO A 11 17.11 -5.10 2.89
CA PRO A 11 15.84 -5.78 2.63
C PRO A 11 14.74 -5.26 3.55
N ARG A 12 13.65 -4.75 2.96
CA ARG A 12 12.51 -4.24 3.72
C ARG A 12 11.48 -5.35 3.96
N PRO A 13 10.82 -5.36 5.12
CA PRO A 13 9.71 -6.27 5.36
C PRO A 13 8.57 -6.02 4.35
N PRO A 14 7.74 -7.04 4.06
CA PRO A 14 6.53 -6.89 3.24
C PRO A 14 5.64 -5.77 3.78
N LEU A 15 5.11 -4.93 2.90
CA LEU A 15 4.18 -3.85 3.29
C LEU A 15 2.98 -4.42 4.05
N PRO A 16 2.44 -3.68 5.03
CA PRO A 16 1.28 -4.14 5.77
C PRO A 16 0.07 -4.29 4.84
N THR A 17 -0.54 -5.46 4.91
CA THR A 17 -1.80 -5.84 4.26
C THR A 17 -2.95 -5.97 5.26
N THR A 18 -2.62 -5.99 6.55
CA THR A 18 -3.56 -6.04 7.66
C THR A 18 -3.30 -4.95 8.71
N ARG A 19 -4.33 -4.64 9.51
CA ARG A 19 -4.21 -3.73 10.65
C ARG A 19 -3.19 -4.21 11.69
N ALA A 20 -3.07 -5.53 11.88
CA ALA A 20 -2.13 -6.10 12.84
C ALA A 20 -0.67 -5.84 12.43
N GLU A 21 -0.34 -5.98 11.14
CA GLU A 21 1.00 -5.67 10.62
C GLU A 21 1.33 -4.19 10.71
N MET A 22 0.34 -3.31 10.48
CA MET A 22 0.49 -1.86 10.70
C MET A 22 0.85 -1.55 12.16
N ILE A 23 0.13 -2.15 13.10
CA ILE A 23 0.38 -1.97 14.54
C ILE A 23 1.74 -2.56 14.95
N ALA A 24 2.12 -3.71 14.39
CA ALA A 24 3.43 -4.33 14.65
C ALA A 24 4.61 -3.46 14.21
N ARG A 25 4.40 -2.57 13.21
CA ARG A 25 5.37 -1.53 12.81
C ARG A 25 5.38 -0.30 13.72
N GLY A 26 4.54 -0.27 14.76
CA GLY A 26 4.36 0.88 15.66
C GLY A 26 3.59 2.03 15.02
N TRP A 27 2.84 1.78 13.95
CA TRP A 27 2.06 2.81 13.26
C TRP A 27 0.65 2.90 13.86
N ASP A 28 0.27 4.10 14.24
CA ASP A 28 -1.09 4.46 14.67
C ASP A 28 -2.01 4.72 13.47
N SER A 29 -1.43 5.07 12.32
CA SER A 29 -2.12 5.41 11.07
C SER A 29 -1.20 5.24 9.86
N ILE A 30 -1.81 5.09 8.69
CA ILE A 30 -1.14 5.08 7.37
C ILE A 30 -1.28 6.43 6.68
N ASP A 31 -0.31 6.78 5.84
CA ASP A 31 -0.39 7.97 5.00
C ASP A 31 -1.13 7.66 3.70
N VAL A 32 -0.86 6.51 3.09
CA VAL A 32 -1.43 6.08 1.80
C VAL A 32 -1.94 4.64 1.90
N LEU A 33 -3.19 4.42 1.47
CA LEU A 33 -3.72 3.07 1.21
C LEU A 33 -3.79 2.82 -0.30
N LEU A 34 -3.02 1.86 -0.79
CA LEU A 34 -3.14 1.41 -2.17
C LEU A 34 -4.15 0.26 -2.25
N VAL A 35 -5.18 0.44 -3.07
CA VAL A 35 -6.22 -0.56 -3.30
C VAL A 35 -6.05 -1.15 -4.69
N SER A 36 -6.02 -2.47 -4.79
CA SER A 36 -5.83 -3.21 -6.03
C SER A 36 -7.02 -4.14 -6.28
N GLY A 37 -7.58 -4.12 -7.49
CA GLY A 37 -8.54 -5.14 -7.96
C GLY A 37 -7.92 -6.50 -8.26
N ASP A 38 -6.59 -6.56 -8.31
CA ASP A 38 -5.78 -7.77 -8.53
C ASP A 38 -4.98 -8.13 -7.27
N ALA A 39 -4.42 -9.33 -7.23
CA ALA A 39 -3.51 -9.77 -6.19
C ALA A 39 -2.32 -8.81 -6.07
N TYR A 40 -1.88 -8.56 -4.83
CA TYR A 40 -0.68 -7.76 -4.60
C TYR A 40 0.57 -8.63 -4.70
N VAL A 41 1.43 -8.28 -5.66
CA VAL A 41 2.78 -8.83 -5.78
C VAL A 41 3.78 -7.69 -5.59
N ASP A 42 4.61 -7.81 -4.56
CA ASP A 42 5.66 -6.84 -4.23
C ASP A 42 6.86 -7.00 -5.16
N HIS A 43 6.67 -6.63 -6.44
CA HIS A 43 7.67 -6.79 -7.48
C HIS A 43 7.71 -5.53 -8.37
N PRO A 44 8.91 -5.06 -8.78
CA PRO A 44 9.06 -3.83 -9.56
C PRO A 44 8.40 -3.85 -10.94
N SER A 45 8.12 -5.04 -11.50
CA SER A 45 7.36 -5.18 -12.76
C SER A 45 5.85 -4.92 -12.62
N PHE A 46 5.35 -4.76 -11.38
CA PHE A 46 3.95 -4.51 -11.08
C PHE A 46 3.80 -3.05 -10.65
N ALA A 47 2.90 -2.31 -11.28
CA ALA A 47 2.80 -0.86 -11.06
C ALA A 47 2.53 -0.53 -9.59
N ASN A 48 1.61 -1.28 -8.96
CA ASN A 48 1.30 -1.11 -7.54
C ASN A 48 2.51 -1.41 -6.64
N GLY A 49 3.29 -2.46 -6.93
CA GLY A 49 4.52 -2.78 -6.18
C GLY A 49 5.57 -1.67 -6.30
N LEU A 50 5.80 -1.18 -7.53
CA LEU A 50 6.74 -0.09 -7.78
C LEU A 50 6.33 1.21 -7.06
N ILE A 51 5.08 1.64 -7.21
CA ILE A 51 4.56 2.87 -6.60
C ILE A 51 4.59 2.76 -5.08
N ALA A 52 4.21 1.61 -4.51
CA ALA A 52 4.21 1.40 -3.07
C ALA A 52 5.62 1.56 -2.48
N ARG A 53 6.62 0.94 -3.09
CA ARG A 53 8.01 1.02 -2.63
C ARG A 53 8.66 2.38 -2.88
N LEU A 54 8.24 3.11 -3.92
CA LEU A 54 8.65 4.49 -4.16
C LEU A 54 8.13 5.43 -3.07
N LEU A 55 6.84 5.34 -2.73
CA LEU A 55 6.23 6.12 -1.65
C LEU A 55 6.84 5.77 -0.29
N GLU A 56 7.06 4.48 0.00
CA GLU A 56 7.74 4.06 1.23
C GLU A 56 9.19 4.58 1.28
N ALA A 57 9.91 4.59 0.16
CA ALA A 57 11.28 5.14 0.08
C ALA A 57 11.33 6.67 0.23
N ALA A 58 10.21 7.36 -0.06
CA ALA A 58 10.02 8.77 0.24
C ALA A 58 9.62 9.04 1.71
N GLY A 59 9.49 8.00 2.54
CA GLY A 59 9.21 8.11 3.97
C GLY A 59 7.74 8.02 4.36
N PHE A 60 6.84 7.69 3.43
CA PHE A 60 5.42 7.52 3.73
C PHE A 60 5.10 6.15 4.33
N ARG A 61 4.11 6.11 5.22
CA ARG A 61 3.52 4.87 5.76
C ARG A 61 2.51 4.33 4.76
N VAL A 62 2.91 3.34 3.97
CA VAL A 62 2.09 2.75 2.90
C VAL A 62 1.53 1.40 3.35
N ALA A 63 0.24 1.18 3.10
CA ALA A 63 -0.38 -0.14 3.20
C ALA A 63 -1.04 -0.52 1.86
N VAL A 64 -1.28 -1.81 1.68
CA VAL A 64 -1.93 -2.35 0.48
C VAL A 64 -3.17 -3.14 0.87
N LEU A 65 -4.28 -2.91 0.16
CA LEU A 65 -5.52 -3.66 0.23
C LEU A 65 -5.77 -4.29 -1.14
N ALA A 66 -5.47 -5.58 -1.27
CA ALA A 66 -5.69 -6.33 -2.49
C ALA A 66 -7.05 -7.03 -2.46
N GLN A 67 -7.77 -6.96 -3.57
CA GLN A 67 -9.04 -7.64 -3.80
C GLN A 67 -10.02 -7.53 -2.62
N PRO A 68 -10.32 -6.31 -2.13
CA PRO A 68 -11.28 -6.17 -1.06
C PRO A 68 -12.64 -6.71 -1.49
N ASP A 69 -13.32 -7.41 -0.59
CA ASP A 69 -14.75 -7.69 -0.76
C ASP A 69 -15.49 -6.35 -0.92
N TRP A 70 -16.09 -6.17 -2.09
CA TRP A 70 -16.81 -4.95 -2.47
C TRP A 70 -18.27 -4.96 -2.02
N SER A 71 -18.78 -6.12 -1.57
CA SER A 71 -20.15 -6.25 -1.08
C SER A 71 -20.33 -5.64 0.32
N THR A 72 -19.22 -5.32 1.01
CA THR A 72 -19.23 -4.73 2.35
C THR A 72 -18.22 -3.60 2.49
N CYS A 73 -18.45 -2.74 3.49
CA CYS A 73 -17.51 -1.67 3.83
C CYS A 73 -16.39 -2.13 4.80
N GLU A 74 -16.36 -3.40 5.22
CA GLU A 74 -15.43 -3.85 6.27
C GLU A 74 -13.95 -3.75 5.85
N PRO A 75 -13.54 -4.28 4.68
CA PRO A 75 -12.14 -4.22 4.25
C PRO A 75 -11.62 -2.79 4.13
N TRP A 76 -12.48 -1.87 3.68
CA TRP A 76 -12.19 -0.45 3.49
C TRP A 76 -11.93 0.29 4.81
N ARG A 77 -12.42 -0.24 5.93
CA ARG A 77 -12.27 0.35 7.26
C ARG A 77 -11.08 -0.19 8.04
N GLN A 78 -10.46 -1.30 7.61
CA GLN A 78 -9.48 -2.03 8.43
C GLN A 78 -8.29 -1.16 8.88
N PHE A 79 -7.85 -0.21 8.04
CA PHE A 79 -6.71 0.66 8.32
C PHE A 79 -7.12 2.03 8.89
N GLY A 80 -8.43 2.30 9.03
CA GLY A 80 -8.93 3.65 9.28
C GLY A 80 -8.72 4.58 8.07
N ARG A 81 -8.88 5.89 8.30
CA ARG A 81 -8.71 6.92 7.26
C ARG A 81 -7.21 7.18 7.01
N PRO A 82 -6.70 7.02 5.78
CA PRO A 82 -5.33 7.44 5.44
C PRO A 82 -5.15 8.95 5.64
N ARG A 83 -3.96 9.36 6.08
CA ARG A 83 -3.65 10.78 6.33
C ARG A 83 -3.60 11.61 5.05
N LEU A 84 -3.22 10.99 3.92
CA LEU A 84 -3.08 11.66 2.63
C LEU A 84 -4.19 11.22 1.66
N PHE A 85 -4.17 9.97 1.17
CA PHE A 85 -5.14 9.53 0.16
C PHE A 85 -5.27 8.00 0.04
N PHE A 86 -6.31 7.59 -0.68
CA PHE A 86 -6.47 6.25 -1.25
C PHE A 86 -6.01 6.24 -2.71
N GLY A 87 -5.12 5.34 -3.09
CA GLY A 87 -4.72 5.12 -4.49
C GLY A 87 -5.35 3.85 -5.01
N ILE A 88 -6.32 3.94 -5.92
CA ILE A 88 -7.12 2.81 -6.38
C ILE A 88 -6.71 2.45 -7.82
N SER A 89 -6.47 1.17 -8.07
CA SER A 89 -6.16 0.63 -9.40
C SER A 89 -6.89 -0.70 -9.62
N ALA A 90 -7.31 -0.97 -10.86
CA ALA A 90 -7.89 -2.26 -11.24
C ALA A 90 -6.87 -3.42 -11.13
N GLY A 91 -5.57 -3.13 -11.17
CA GLY A 91 -4.51 -4.15 -11.10
C GLY A 91 -3.62 -4.18 -12.32
N ASN A 92 -2.86 -5.28 -12.47
CA ASN A 92 -1.95 -5.49 -13.61
C ASN A 92 -2.61 -6.33 -14.72
N MET A 93 -3.69 -7.05 -14.40
CA MET A 93 -4.58 -7.63 -15.40
C MET A 93 -5.51 -6.56 -15.98
N ASP A 94 -5.87 -6.70 -17.27
CA ASP A 94 -6.89 -5.84 -17.84
C ASP A 94 -8.22 -6.05 -17.11
N SER A 95 -9.07 -5.03 -17.10
CA SER A 95 -10.39 -5.14 -16.49
C SER A 95 -11.21 -6.18 -17.24
N MET A 96 -11.50 -7.32 -16.59
CA MET A 96 -12.56 -8.24 -16.99
C MET A 96 -13.93 -7.56 -16.99
#